data_AF-A0A8X7U461-F1
#
_entry.id   AF-A0A8X7U461-F1
#
_cell.length_a   1.000
_cell.length_b   1.000
_cell.length_c   1.000
_cell.angle_alpha   90.00
_cell.angle_beta   90.00
_cell.angle_gamma   90.00
#
_symmetry.space_group_name_H-M   'P 1'
#
loop_
_entity.id
_entity.type
_entity.pdbx_description
1 polymer ?
#
loop_
_entity_poly.entity_id
_entity_poly.type
_entity_poly.pdbx_seq_one_letter_code
_entity_poly.pdbx_strand_id
1 'polypeptide(L)'
;MGNIFCCCGGRRRRSNVPQEATETTPRQPHPPKIPVNQSVSPVATSYSPPGTMWGAYNHPMPPPRDVVDEKPVTIRNDTNLKKQTLTLEQDPVNPGHLLVAFTFDALVSGRITVVFFAKESEEFQLTATKEDTLQPITFDFEKGLGQKFIQPSGTGVDLSVFEDSELFKEAETDIFPLAIKLEAAPEGGKSSRCMQITQVTYVKEEGEIKASVIKQFISVNGTRYELQDIYGIGDAVDENARKECVICLSKPRDVTVLPCRHVCMCVGCAKELRFQTNLCPVCRQHVERLLKIPLKD
;
A
#
# COMPACT_ATOMS: atom_id res chain seq x y z
N MET A 1 4.33 -3.39 -18.96
CA MET A 1 4.03 -2.75 -17.67
C MET A 1 5.10 -3.12 -16.66
N GLY A 2 5.70 -2.15 -15.97
CA GLY A 2 6.58 -2.41 -14.83
C GLY A 2 5.80 -2.33 -13.51
N ASN A 3 6.23 -3.05 -12.47
CA ASN A 3 5.68 -2.91 -11.12
C ASN A 3 6.67 -2.12 -10.26
N ILE A 4 6.17 -1.15 -9.47
CA ILE A 4 6.99 -0.41 -8.49
C ILE A 4 6.45 -0.65 -7.09
N PHE A 5 7.37 -0.87 -6.16
CA PHE A 5 7.07 -0.93 -4.73
C PHE A 5 7.21 0.45 -4.10
N CYS A 6 6.14 0.93 -3.47
CA CYS A 6 6.13 2.27 -2.87
C CYS A 6 6.81 2.25 -1.49
N CYS A 7 7.99 2.87 -1.36
CA CYS A 7 8.58 3.19 -0.06
C CYS A 7 8.14 4.60 0.35
N CYS A 8 7.03 4.73 1.08
CA CYS A 8 6.58 6.02 1.60
C CYS A 8 7.59 6.58 2.63
N GLY A 9 8.53 7.40 2.16
CA GLY A 9 9.49 8.14 2.99
C GLY A 9 9.11 9.61 3.13
N GLY A 10 8.06 9.90 3.89
CA GLY A 10 7.63 11.28 4.18
C GLY A 10 8.52 11.93 5.26
N ARG A 11 9.35 12.91 4.89
CA ARG A 11 10.07 13.76 5.85
C ARG A 11 9.09 14.66 6.59
N ARG A 12 8.90 14.47 7.91
CA ARG A 12 8.40 15.52 8.80
C ARG A 12 9.60 16.22 9.46
N ARG A 13 9.85 17.49 9.13
CA ARG A 13 10.71 18.34 9.96
C ARG A 13 9.92 18.65 11.25
N ARG A 14 10.50 18.33 12.41
CA ARG A 14 9.93 18.63 13.73
C ARG A 14 9.71 20.13 13.88
N SER A 15 8.47 20.56 14.09
CA SER A 15 8.16 21.84 14.71
C SER A 15 8.33 21.69 16.23
N ASN A 16 9.25 22.45 16.82
CA ASN A 16 9.42 22.55 18.26
C ASN A 16 8.20 23.28 18.85
N VAL A 17 7.43 22.60 19.70
CA VAL A 17 6.50 23.23 20.64
C VAL A 17 6.73 22.56 22.02
N PRO A 18 6.86 23.32 23.12
CA PRO A 18 7.16 22.76 24.44
C PRO A 18 5.93 22.07 25.03
N GLN A 19 6.13 20.91 25.67
CA GLN A 19 5.09 20.25 26.47
C GLN A 19 5.23 20.64 27.94
N GLU A 20 4.15 21.17 28.50
CA GLU A 20 3.97 21.40 29.93
C GLU A 20 2.87 20.45 30.46
N ALA A 21 3.20 19.81 31.58
CA ALA A 21 2.38 19.27 32.67
C ALA A 21 1.22 18.27 32.43
N THR A 22 1.45 17.08 33.01
CA THR A 22 0.57 16.28 33.90
C THR A 22 -0.79 15.77 33.41
N GLU A 23 -0.94 14.45 33.29
CA GLU A 23 -1.97 13.72 34.06
C GLU A 23 -1.74 12.20 34.12
N THR A 24 -2.24 11.63 35.20
CA THR A 24 -2.00 10.33 35.81
C THR A 24 -2.67 9.15 35.09
N THR A 25 -1.92 8.06 34.91
CA THR A 25 -2.39 6.79 34.32
C THR A 25 -3.06 5.88 35.37
N PRO A 26 -4.25 5.30 35.13
CA PRO A 26 -4.78 4.23 35.98
C PRO A 26 -4.15 2.87 35.62
N ARG A 27 -3.82 2.07 36.65
CA ARG A 27 -3.26 0.71 36.54
C ARG A 27 -4.26 -0.27 35.92
N GLN A 28 -3.82 -1.09 34.97
CA GLN A 28 -4.56 -2.29 34.52
C GLN A 28 -4.20 -3.54 35.35
N PRO A 29 -5.12 -4.52 35.48
CA PRO A 29 -4.96 -5.69 36.36
C PRO A 29 -4.14 -6.82 35.74
N HIS A 30 -3.36 -7.51 36.56
CA HIS A 30 -2.61 -8.73 36.18
C HIS A 30 -3.52 -9.96 36.03
N PRO A 31 -3.22 -10.89 35.11
CA PRO A 31 -3.92 -12.19 35.02
C PRO A 31 -3.48 -13.17 36.13
N PRO A 32 -4.35 -14.13 36.51
CA PRO A 32 -4.15 -14.99 37.68
C PRO A 32 -3.11 -16.11 37.44
N LYS A 33 -2.42 -16.48 38.53
CA LYS A 33 -1.43 -17.56 38.59
C LYS A 33 -2.15 -18.92 38.70
N ILE A 34 -1.78 -19.89 37.85
CA ILE A 34 -2.21 -21.29 37.95
C ILE A 34 -1.16 -22.07 38.76
N PRO A 35 -1.54 -22.96 39.70
CA PRO A 35 -0.59 -23.61 40.60
C PRO A 35 0.12 -24.80 39.93
N VAL A 36 1.41 -24.89 40.24
CA VAL A 36 2.27 -26.04 39.99
C VAL A 36 1.93 -27.14 41.00
N ASN A 37 1.73 -28.38 40.56
CA ASN A 37 1.92 -29.52 41.44
C ASN A 37 2.61 -30.70 40.73
N GLN A 38 3.39 -31.42 41.54
CA GLN A 38 4.54 -32.23 41.19
C GLN A 38 4.24 -33.71 40.84
N SER A 39 5.19 -34.27 40.09
CA SER A 39 5.77 -35.64 40.17
C SER A 39 4.88 -36.88 40.00
N VAL A 40 5.11 -37.60 38.89
CA VAL A 40 5.22 -39.08 38.88
C VAL A 40 6.33 -39.48 37.88
N SER A 41 7.26 -40.31 38.33
CA SER A 41 8.41 -40.89 37.59
C SER A 41 8.00 -42.10 36.72
N PRO A 42 8.89 -42.62 35.83
CA PRO A 42 8.52 -43.08 34.50
C PRO A 42 8.18 -44.58 34.42
N VAL A 43 7.26 -44.93 33.51
CA VAL A 43 7.12 -46.29 33.00
C VAL A 43 7.62 -46.31 31.56
N ALA A 44 8.66 -47.10 31.32
CA ALA A 44 9.23 -47.33 30.00
C ALA A 44 8.26 -48.15 29.14
N THR A 45 7.79 -47.56 28.05
CA THR A 45 7.19 -48.28 26.92
C THR A 45 7.97 -47.92 25.66
N SER A 46 8.67 -48.92 25.13
CA SER A 46 9.38 -48.85 23.84
C SER A 46 8.36 -48.70 22.71
N TYR A 47 8.18 -47.48 22.22
CA TYR A 47 7.52 -47.21 20.94
C TYR A 47 8.57 -47.20 19.83
N SER A 48 8.58 -48.24 19.01
CA SER A 48 9.30 -48.25 17.73
C SER A 48 8.54 -47.39 16.71
N PRO A 49 9.19 -46.46 16.00
CA PRO A 49 8.52 -45.66 14.96
C PRO A 49 8.20 -46.53 13.73
N PRO A 50 7.06 -46.32 13.05
CA PRO A 50 6.77 -47.01 11.79
C PRO A 50 7.80 -46.63 10.73
N GLY A 51 8.30 -47.67 10.04
CA GLY A 51 9.43 -47.62 9.14
C GLY A 51 9.36 -46.56 8.03
N THR A 52 10.53 -45.99 7.78
CA THR A 52 10.95 -45.31 6.57
C THR A 52 10.54 -46.07 5.30
N MET A 53 9.57 -45.54 4.56
CA MET A 53 9.50 -45.70 3.10
C MET A 53 10.04 -44.44 2.44
N TRP A 54 11.35 -44.40 2.22
CA TRP A 54 11.98 -43.47 1.28
C TRP A 54 11.67 -43.94 -0.15
N GLY A 55 10.56 -43.44 -0.70
CA GLY A 55 10.28 -43.49 -2.14
C GLY A 55 10.94 -42.30 -2.80
N ALA A 56 11.96 -42.57 -3.62
CA ALA A 56 12.74 -41.58 -4.34
C ALA A 56 11.91 -40.82 -5.38
N TYR A 57 11.48 -39.60 -5.05
CA TYR A 57 11.28 -38.55 -6.05
C TYR A 57 12.54 -37.67 -6.05
N ASN A 58 13.61 -38.20 -6.65
CA ASN A 58 14.75 -37.40 -7.09
C ASN A 58 14.31 -36.55 -8.29
N HIS A 59 13.47 -35.55 -8.05
CA HIS A 59 13.49 -34.37 -8.90
C HIS A 59 14.59 -33.47 -8.33
N PRO A 60 15.65 -33.17 -9.08
CA PRO A 60 16.57 -32.12 -8.68
C PRO A 60 15.72 -30.87 -8.50
N MET A 61 15.58 -30.39 -7.26
CA MET A 61 15.10 -29.03 -7.06
C MET A 61 16.03 -28.15 -7.89
N PRO A 62 15.50 -27.31 -8.79
CA PRO A 62 16.36 -26.36 -9.49
C PRO A 62 17.16 -25.60 -8.43
N PRO A 63 18.47 -25.39 -8.64
CA PRO A 63 19.27 -24.67 -7.68
C PRO A 63 18.54 -23.36 -7.33
N PRO A 64 18.44 -23.00 -6.03
CA PRO A 64 17.87 -21.72 -5.65
C PRO A 64 18.58 -20.66 -6.49
N ARG A 65 17.83 -19.94 -7.32
CA ARG A 65 18.41 -18.82 -8.07
C ARG A 65 19.08 -17.93 -7.04
N ASP A 66 20.35 -17.59 -7.28
CA ASP A 66 21.10 -16.68 -6.42
C ASP A 66 20.25 -15.47 -6.07
N VAL A 67 20.47 -14.88 -4.90
CA VAL A 67 19.88 -13.58 -4.58
C VAL A 67 20.28 -12.65 -5.70
N VAL A 68 19.32 -12.36 -6.57
CA VAL A 68 19.52 -11.35 -7.59
C VAL A 68 19.62 -10.07 -6.79
N ASP A 69 20.84 -9.58 -6.58
CA ASP A 69 21.15 -8.25 -6.09
C ASP A 69 20.71 -7.21 -7.16
N GLU A 70 19.49 -7.36 -7.67
CA GLU A 70 18.80 -6.40 -8.53
C GLU A 70 18.56 -5.17 -7.67
N LYS A 71 19.46 -4.19 -7.81
CA LYS A 71 19.27 -2.87 -7.21
C LYS A 71 18.00 -2.29 -7.83
N PRO A 72 16.97 -1.96 -7.02
CA PRO A 72 15.75 -1.40 -7.56
C PRO A 72 16.05 -0.04 -8.18
N VAL A 73 15.49 0.21 -9.35
CA VAL A 73 15.49 1.54 -9.94
C VAL A 73 14.54 2.40 -9.11
N THR A 74 15.07 3.47 -8.52
CA THR A 74 14.23 4.44 -7.79
C THR A 74 13.55 5.34 -8.79
N ILE A 75 12.22 5.35 -8.77
CA ILE A 75 11.41 6.21 -9.62
C ILE A 75 10.89 7.35 -8.78
N ARG A 76 11.17 8.57 -9.24
CA ARG A 76 10.70 9.79 -8.59
C ARG A 76 9.29 10.08 -9.05
N ASN A 77 8.34 10.00 -8.12
CA ASN A 77 6.98 10.47 -8.31
C ASN A 77 6.87 11.89 -7.76
N ASP A 78 6.46 12.85 -8.58
CA ASP A 78 6.34 14.25 -8.17
C ASP A 78 5.00 14.54 -7.48
N THR A 79 4.02 13.65 -7.57
CA THR A 79 2.68 13.82 -6.96
C THR A 79 2.22 12.49 -6.37
N ASN A 80 1.84 12.46 -5.10
CA ASN A 80 1.46 11.22 -4.42
C ASN A 80 0.13 11.34 -3.67
N LEU A 81 -0.95 10.79 -4.22
CA LEU A 81 -2.24 10.63 -3.52
C LEU A 81 -2.12 9.53 -2.45
N LYS A 82 -2.41 9.87 -1.19
CA LYS A 82 -2.40 8.93 -0.05
C LYS A 82 -3.71 8.17 0.00
N LYS A 83 -3.73 6.96 -0.58
CA LYS A 83 -4.96 6.19 -0.79
C LYS A 83 -5.79 5.94 0.48
N GLN A 84 -5.16 5.84 1.65
CA GLN A 84 -5.86 5.61 2.93
C GLN A 84 -6.64 6.84 3.42
N THR A 85 -6.38 8.01 2.83
CA THR A 85 -7.04 9.27 3.19
C THR A 85 -8.20 9.62 2.25
N LEU A 86 -8.42 8.81 1.22
CA LEU A 86 -9.47 9.04 0.24
C LEU A 86 -10.83 8.70 0.86
N THR A 87 -11.74 9.67 0.83
CA THR A 87 -13.07 9.60 1.45
C THR A 87 -14.11 10.28 0.57
N LEU A 88 -15.38 9.99 0.84
CA LEU A 88 -16.54 10.68 0.27
C LEU A 88 -17.21 11.47 1.38
N GLU A 89 -17.32 12.77 1.20
CA GLU A 89 -17.93 13.69 2.17
C GLU A 89 -19.26 14.21 1.62
N GLN A 90 -20.22 14.54 2.49
CA GLN A 90 -21.49 15.13 2.07
C GLN A 90 -21.26 16.54 1.51
N ASP A 91 -21.88 16.87 0.38
CA ASP A 91 -21.87 18.24 -0.14
C ASP A 91 -22.76 19.14 0.74
N PRO A 92 -22.20 20.17 1.41
CA PRO A 92 -22.98 21.04 2.28
C PRO A 92 -24.01 21.90 1.52
N VAL A 93 -23.85 22.07 0.21
CA VAL A 93 -24.76 22.87 -0.62
C VAL A 93 -25.80 22.02 -1.35
N ASN A 94 -25.48 20.75 -1.64
CA ASN A 94 -26.36 19.82 -2.36
C ASN A 94 -26.59 18.54 -1.52
N PRO A 95 -27.62 18.49 -0.67
CA PRO A 95 -27.92 17.29 0.13
C PRO A 95 -28.07 16.04 -0.74
N GLY A 96 -27.42 14.94 -0.36
CA GLY A 96 -27.41 13.69 -1.11
C GLY A 96 -26.28 13.58 -2.15
N HIS A 97 -25.59 14.68 -2.47
CA HIS A 97 -24.39 14.63 -3.30
C HIS A 97 -23.15 14.38 -2.43
N LEU A 98 -22.19 13.65 -3.01
CA LEU A 98 -20.92 13.32 -2.38
C LEU A 98 -19.76 14.02 -3.06
N LEU A 99 -18.85 14.57 -2.26
CA LEU A 99 -17.60 15.21 -2.64
C LEU A 99 -16.43 14.27 -2.40
N VAL A 100 -15.49 14.23 -3.33
CA VAL A 100 -14.24 13.49 -3.19
C VAL A 100 -13.26 14.30 -2.34
N ALA A 101 -12.73 13.70 -1.27
CA ALA A 101 -11.72 14.31 -0.41
C ALA A 101 -10.52 13.37 -0.20
N PHE A 102 -9.30 13.91 -0.21
CA PHE A 102 -8.08 13.14 0.05
C PHE A 102 -6.88 14.04 0.42
N THR A 103 -5.84 13.42 0.97
CA THR A 103 -4.52 14.05 1.18
C THR A 103 -3.55 13.61 0.10
N PHE A 104 -2.73 14.54 -0.38
CA PHE A 104 -1.66 14.26 -1.34
C PHE A 104 -0.38 15.03 -1.03
N ASP A 105 0.74 14.55 -1.56
CA ASP A 105 2.01 15.25 -1.57
C ASP A 105 2.32 15.70 -2.99
N ALA A 106 2.86 16.90 -3.18
CA ALA A 106 3.28 17.41 -4.47
C ALA A 106 4.65 18.12 -4.36
N LEU A 107 5.62 17.66 -5.14
CA LEU A 107 6.96 18.25 -5.20
C LEU A 107 7.03 19.45 -6.17
N VAL A 108 6.06 19.54 -7.08
CA VAL A 108 5.87 20.63 -8.05
C VAL A 108 4.38 20.94 -8.15
N SER A 109 4.04 22.12 -8.66
CA SER A 109 2.65 22.51 -8.94
C SER A 109 2.07 21.67 -10.09
N GLY A 110 0.75 21.60 -10.20
CA GLY A 110 0.11 20.64 -11.09
C GLY A 110 -1.41 20.72 -11.09
N ARG A 111 -2.05 19.68 -11.62
CA ARG A 111 -3.51 19.57 -11.74
C ARG A 111 -4.07 18.28 -11.17
N ILE A 112 -5.19 18.41 -10.46
CA ILE A 112 -6.05 17.32 -10.05
C ILE A 112 -7.21 17.23 -11.03
N THR A 113 -7.49 16.05 -11.57
CA THR A 113 -8.69 15.80 -12.36
C THR A 113 -9.46 14.66 -11.72
N VAL A 114 -10.73 14.91 -11.40
CA VAL A 114 -11.69 13.93 -10.87
C VAL A 114 -12.63 13.54 -12.01
N VAL A 115 -12.74 12.24 -12.29
CA VAL A 115 -13.56 11.70 -13.38
C VAL A 115 -14.45 10.58 -12.83
N PHE A 116 -15.76 10.77 -12.94
CA PHE A 116 -16.75 9.73 -12.63
C PHE A 116 -17.01 8.86 -13.86
N PHE A 117 -17.26 7.56 -13.65
CA PHE A 117 -17.40 6.57 -14.73
C PHE A 117 -16.26 6.69 -15.75
N ALA A 118 -15.04 6.67 -15.22
CA ALA A 118 -13.83 6.93 -15.97
C ALA A 118 -13.41 5.70 -16.79
N LYS A 119 -13.03 5.93 -18.05
CA LYS A 119 -12.27 4.99 -18.86
C LYS A 119 -10.86 5.52 -19.03
N GLU A 120 -9.87 4.65 -18.88
CA GLU A 120 -8.47 4.98 -19.08
C GLU A 120 -8.01 4.55 -20.48
N SER A 121 -7.34 5.45 -21.23
CA SER A 121 -6.69 5.12 -22.51
C SER A 121 -5.24 4.69 -22.33
N GLU A 122 -4.61 4.18 -23.40
CA GLU A 122 -3.21 3.75 -23.38
C GLU A 122 -2.24 4.89 -23.08
N GLU A 123 -2.61 6.15 -23.33
CA GLU A 123 -1.82 7.36 -23.12
C GLU A 123 -2.00 8.00 -21.73
N PHE A 124 -2.45 7.25 -20.72
CA PHE A 124 -2.71 7.78 -19.37
C PHE A 124 -3.74 8.92 -19.36
N GLN A 125 -4.69 8.90 -20.30
CA GLN A 125 -5.79 9.84 -20.32
C GLN A 125 -7.04 9.20 -19.71
N LEU A 126 -7.80 10.02 -19.01
CA LEU A 126 -9.10 9.62 -18.45
C LEU A 126 -10.19 10.31 -19.26
N THR A 127 -11.20 9.54 -19.66
CA THR A 127 -12.42 10.04 -20.27
C THR A 127 -13.62 9.62 -19.44
N ALA A 128 -14.64 10.48 -19.34
CA ALA A 128 -15.89 10.12 -18.68
C ALA A 128 -16.81 9.42 -19.68
N THR A 129 -17.33 8.23 -19.35
CA THR A 129 -18.30 7.56 -20.23
C THR A 129 -19.71 8.16 -20.13
N LYS A 130 -19.93 9.06 -19.15
CA LYS A 130 -21.20 9.76 -18.92
C LYS A 130 -21.00 11.29 -18.92
N GLU A 131 -20.15 11.81 -19.82
CA GLU A 131 -19.74 13.22 -19.87
C GLU A 131 -20.91 14.21 -19.97
N ASP A 132 -22.01 13.83 -20.61
CA ASP A 132 -23.23 14.65 -20.71
C ASP A 132 -23.89 14.93 -19.35
N THR A 133 -23.62 14.08 -18.35
CA THR A 133 -24.20 14.18 -17.00
C THR A 133 -23.16 14.55 -15.95
N LEU A 134 -21.94 14.03 -16.08
CA LEU A 134 -20.85 14.19 -15.12
C LEU A 134 -19.58 14.55 -15.87
N GLN A 135 -19.34 15.84 -16.04
CA GLN A 135 -18.13 16.33 -16.67
C GLN A 135 -16.91 16.14 -15.75
N PRO A 136 -15.73 15.80 -16.32
CA PRO A 136 -14.47 15.82 -15.59
C PRO A 136 -14.23 17.17 -14.90
N ILE A 137 -13.81 17.13 -13.63
CA ILE A 137 -13.58 18.33 -12.84
C ILE A 137 -12.09 18.48 -12.61
N THR A 138 -11.52 19.64 -12.96
CA THR A 138 -10.07 19.88 -12.88
C THR A 138 -9.74 21.11 -12.02
N PHE A 139 -8.71 20.97 -11.18
CA PHE A 139 -8.21 22.01 -10.30
C PHE A 139 -6.70 22.10 -10.33
N ASP A 140 -6.17 23.32 -10.35
CA ASP A 140 -4.74 23.54 -10.16
C ASP A 140 -4.37 23.44 -8.68
N PHE A 141 -3.15 22.98 -8.41
CA PHE A 141 -2.56 22.97 -7.07
C PHE A 141 -1.12 23.46 -7.10
N GLU A 142 -0.66 23.98 -5.97
CA GLU A 142 0.73 24.37 -5.77
C GLU A 142 1.57 23.23 -5.19
N LYS A 143 2.89 23.34 -5.28
CA LYS A 143 3.80 22.41 -4.59
C LYS A 143 3.57 22.45 -3.08
N GLY A 144 3.57 21.29 -2.42
CA GLY A 144 3.36 21.18 -0.99
C GLY A 144 3.18 19.73 -0.54
N LEU A 145 3.63 19.41 0.67
CA LEU A 145 3.46 18.09 1.28
C LEU A 145 2.25 18.10 2.22
N GLY A 146 1.50 17.00 2.26
CA GLY A 146 0.33 16.84 3.15
C GLY A 146 -0.82 17.77 2.79
N GLN A 147 -0.94 18.17 1.53
CA GLN A 147 -2.02 19.01 1.05
C GLN A 147 -3.34 18.25 1.14
N LYS A 148 -4.39 18.94 1.57
CA LYS A 148 -5.75 18.38 1.62
C LYS A 148 -6.54 18.94 0.45
N PHE A 149 -7.10 18.05 -0.35
CA PHE A 149 -8.06 18.38 -1.38
C PHE A 149 -9.45 17.94 -0.92
N ILE A 150 -10.41 18.84 -1.08
CA ILE A 150 -11.84 18.55 -1.01
C ILE A 150 -12.42 19.12 -2.28
N GLN A 151 -13.17 18.31 -3.00
CA GLN A 151 -13.89 18.74 -4.18
C GLN A 151 -14.81 19.93 -3.83
N PRO A 152 -14.86 21.00 -4.64
CA PRO A 152 -15.71 22.15 -4.34
C PRO A 152 -17.21 21.79 -4.30
N SER A 153 -17.90 22.35 -3.30
CA SER A 153 -19.36 22.25 -3.19
C SER A 153 -20.06 22.70 -4.46
N GLY A 154 -21.17 22.05 -4.79
CA GLY A 154 -21.89 22.26 -6.05
C GLY A 154 -21.45 21.31 -7.17
N THR A 155 -20.30 20.64 -7.02
CA THR A 155 -19.76 19.74 -8.06
C THR A 155 -19.87 18.25 -7.69
N GLY A 156 -20.36 17.93 -6.50
CA GLY A 156 -20.48 16.56 -6.01
C GLY A 156 -21.44 15.71 -6.84
N VAL A 157 -21.32 14.39 -6.70
CA VAL A 157 -22.12 13.40 -7.43
C VAL A 157 -23.25 12.86 -6.56
N ASP A 158 -24.47 12.82 -7.09
CA ASP A 158 -25.53 11.98 -6.53
C ASP A 158 -25.32 10.56 -7.03
N LEU A 159 -24.93 9.64 -6.14
CA LEU A 159 -24.74 8.24 -6.53
C LEU A 159 -26.08 7.50 -6.67
N SER A 160 -27.18 7.99 -6.08
CA SER A 160 -28.47 7.29 -6.05
C SER A 160 -29.18 7.23 -7.42
N VAL A 161 -28.77 8.06 -8.37
CA VAL A 161 -29.30 8.09 -9.75
C VAL A 161 -28.70 7.01 -10.65
N PHE A 162 -27.71 6.25 -10.16
CA PHE A 162 -27.03 5.20 -10.91
C PHE A 162 -27.37 3.82 -10.37
N GLU A 163 -27.30 2.81 -11.23
CA GLU A 163 -27.54 1.43 -10.81
C GLU A 163 -26.39 0.90 -9.95
N ASP A 164 -26.70 0.08 -8.96
CA ASP A 164 -25.70 -0.60 -8.12
C ASP A 164 -24.67 -1.37 -8.96
N SER A 165 -25.08 -1.96 -10.08
CA SER A 165 -24.21 -2.66 -11.03
C SER A 165 -23.14 -1.77 -11.65
N GLU A 166 -23.39 -0.46 -11.76
CA GLU A 166 -22.46 0.52 -12.31
C GLU A 166 -21.52 1.10 -11.24
N LEU A 167 -22.00 1.18 -10.00
CA LEU A 167 -21.28 1.76 -8.86
C LEU A 167 -20.34 0.77 -8.17
N PHE A 168 -20.78 -0.48 -8.03
CA PHE A 168 -20.09 -1.52 -7.25
C PHE A 168 -19.42 -2.56 -8.15
N LYS A 169 -18.95 -2.15 -9.34
CA LYS A 169 -18.33 -3.05 -10.33
C LYS A 169 -17.14 -3.81 -9.76
N GLU A 170 -17.08 -5.10 -10.12
CA GLU A 170 -15.90 -5.94 -9.94
C GLU A 170 -14.78 -5.56 -10.92
N ALA A 171 -13.55 -5.92 -10.59
CA ALA A 171 -12.31 -5.41 -11.18
C ALA A 171 -12.02 -5.81 -12.65
N GLU A 172 -13.01 -6.33 -13.39
CA GLU A 172 -12.84 -6.86 -14.75
C GLU A 172 -13.34 -5.94 -15.88
N THR A 173 -13.88 -4.76 -15.54
CA THR A 173 -14.32 -3.79 -16.57
C THR A 173 -13.32 -2.66 -16.76
N ASP A 174 -13.24 -2.11 -17.97
CA ASP A 174 -12.40 -0.94 -18.30
C ASP A 174 -13.00 0.40 -17.82
N ILE A 175 -14.13 0.38 -17.12
CA ILE A 175 -14.84 1.56 -16.62
C ILE A 175 -14.82 1.53 -15.10
N PHE A 176 -14.20 2.55 -14.51
CA PHE A 176 -14.08 2.71 -13.07
C PHE A 176 -15.12 3.72 -12.57
N PRO A 177 -15.87 3.43 -11.50
CA PRO A 177 -16.87 4.36 -10.95
C PRO A 177 -16.28 5.75 -10.64
N LEU A 178 -15.01 5.78 -10.20
CA LEU A 178 -14.25 7.00 -9.98
C LEU A 178 -12.78 6.79 -10.34
N ALA A 179 -12.18 7.77 -11.03
CA ALA A 179 -10.73 7.87 -11.18
C ALA A 179 -10.25 9.28 -10.87
N ILE A 180 -9.10 9.38 -10.21
CA ILE A 180 -8.45 10.64 -9.86
C ILE A 180 -7.08 10.67 -10.51
N LYS A 181 -6.81 11.70 -11.31
CA LYS A 181 -5.52 11.96 -11.94
C LYS A 181 -4.84 13.14 -11.27
N LEU A 182 -3.58 12.95 -10.88
CA LEU A 182 -2.66 14.03 -10.53
C LEU A 182 -1.65 14.18 -11.67
N GLU A 183 -1.50 15.38 -12.23
CA GLU A 183 -0.52 15.69 -13.26
C GLU A 183 0.44 16.77 -12.77
N ALA A 184 1.73 16.46 -12.76
CA ALA A 184 2.78 17.44 -12.46
C ALA A 184 2.97 18.41 -13.64
N ALA A 185 2.87 19.71 -13.37
CA ALA A 185 3.07 20.80 -14.33
C ALA A 185 4.12 21.79 -13.79
N PRO A 186 5.42 21.45 -13.84
CA PRO A 186 6.49 22.32 -13.35
C PRO A 186 6.56 23.64 -14.12
N GLU A 187 6.76 24.75 -13.41
CA GLU A 187 7.14 26.01 -14.06
C GLU A 187 8.51 25.85 -14.75
N GLY A 188 8.59 26.19 -16.04
CA GLY A 188 9.85 26.15 -16.81
C GLY A 188 10.10 24.91 -17.68
N GLY A 189 9.09 24.05 -17.89
CA GLY A 189 9.00 23.12 -19.03
C GLY A 189 10.02 21.98 -19.13
N LYS A 190 10.98 21.87 -18.19
CA LYS A 190 12.08 20.89 -18.25
C LYS A 190 11.93 19.68 -17.31
N SER A 191 10.91 19.61 -16.45
CA SER A 191 10.73 18.41 -15.60
C SER A 191 10.01 17.30 -16.37
N SER A 192 10.37 16.06 -16.04
CA SER A 192 9.63 14.88 -16.42
C SER A 192 8.16 15.07 -16.05
N ARG A 193 7.25 15.00 -17.03
CA ARG A 193 5.81 14.97 -16.80
C ARG A 193 5.45 13.69 -16.07
N CYS A 194 5.39 13.79 -14.75
CA CYS A 194 4.92 12.71 -13.89
C CYS A 194 3.40 12.79 -13.80
N MET A 195 2.73 11.66 -13.96
CA MET A 195 1.29 11.55 -13.74
C MET A 195 1.02 10.41 -12.78
N GLN A 196 0.02 10.57 -11.92
CA GLN A 196 -0.52 9.50 -11.11
C GLN A 196 -2.01 9.33 -11.39
N ILE A 197 -2.47 8.10 -11.61
CA ILE A 197 -3.89 7.76 -11.68
C ILE A 197 -4.23 6.86 -10.51
N THR A 198 -5.30 7.18 -9.80
CA THR A 198 -5.89 6.35 -8.74
C THR A 198 -7.26 5.88 -9.23
N GLN A 199 -7.41 4.57 -9.44
CA GLN A 199 -8.68 3.94 -9.81
C GLN A 199 -9.44 3.54 -8.53
N VAL A 200 -10.71 3.86 -8.47
CA VAL A 200 -11.54 3.77 -7.28
C VAL A 200 -12.87 3.08 -7.61
N THR A 201 -13.29 2.17 -6.75
CA THR A 201 -14.64 1.61 -6.72
C THR A 201 -15.35 2.05 -5.44
N TYR A 202 -16.64 1.76 -5.35
CA TYR A 202 -17.40 1.98 -4.14
C TYR A 202 -17.58 0.67 -3.37
N VAL A 203 -17.71 0.78 -2.06
CA VAL A 203 -18.11 -0.31 -1.17
C VAL A 203 -19.23 0.19 -0.28
N LYS A 204 -20.18 -0.70 0.04
CA LYS A 204 -21.27 -0.39 0.96
C LYS A 204 -20.97 -1.01 2.31
N GLU A 205 -20.76 -0.19 3.32
CA GLU A 205 -20.48 -0.61 4.70
C GLU A 205 -21.52 0.03 5.62
N GLU A 206 -22.26 -0.80 6.38
CA GLU A 206 -23.28 -0.33 7.33
C GLU A 206 -24.36 0.60 6.71
N GLY A 207 -24.60 0.46 5.41
CA GLY A 207 -25.56 1.29 4.66
C GLY A 207 -24.96 2.57 4.05
N GLU A 208 -23.71 2.90 4.39
CA GLU A 208 -22.98 4.04 3.83
C GLU A 208 -22.12 3.62 2.64
N ILE A 209 -22.03 4.49 1.63
CA ILE A 209 -21.15 4.30 0.47
C ILE A 209 -19.79 4.91 0.80
N LYS A 210 -18.74 4.09 0.72
CA LYS A 210 -17.35 4.51 0.88
C LYS A 210 -16.58 4.26 -0.39
N ALA A 211 -15.55 5.07 -0.62
CA ALA A 211 -14.64 4.87 -1.73
C ALA A 211 -13.52 3.88 -1.34
N SER A 212 -13.20 2.96 -2.24
CA SER A 212 -12.17 1.94 -2.08
C SER A 212 -11.21 1.98 -3.27
N VAL A 213 -9.92 2.19 -2.99
CA VAL A 213 -8.89 2.28 -4.03
C VAL A 213 -8.55 0.89 -4.54
N ILE A 214 -8.75 0.67 -5.84
CA ILE A 214 -8.43 -0.60 -6.51
C ILE A 214 -6.94 -0.66 -6.84
N LYS A 215 -6.47 0.32 -7.62
CA LYS A 215 -5.10 0.40 -8.13
C LYS A 215 -4.65 1.84 -8.21
N GLN A 216 -3.33 2.03 -8.09
CA GLN A 216 -2.67 3.28 -8.40
C GLN A 216 -1.60 3.03 -9.45
N PHE A 217 -1.45 3.98 -10.36
CA PHE A 217 -0.46 3.94 -11.42
C PHE A 217 0.33 5.24 -11.46
N ILE A 218 1.61 5.14 -11.77
CA ILE A 218 2.48 6.28 -12.08
C ILE A 218 2.92 6.16 -13.53
N SER A 219 2.90 7.29 -14.25
CA SER A 219 3.60 7.46 -15.51
C SER A 219 4.77 8.39 -15.31
N VAL A 220 5.99 7.96 -15.65
CA VAL A 220 7.18 8.82 -15.72
C VAL A 220 7.80 8.66 -17.09
N ASN A 221 7.97 9.77 -17.81
CA ASN A 221 8.57 9.79 -19.16
C ASN A 221 7.93 8.77 -20.12
N GLY A 222 6.60 8.63 -20.06
CA GLY A 222 5.83 7.71 -20.90
C GLY A 222 5.87 6.24 -20.47
N THR A 223 6.61 5.89 -19.41
CA THR A 223 6.61 4.51 -18.88
C THR A 223 5.59 4.36 -17.76
N ARG A 224 4.68 3.38 -17.92
CA ARG A 224 3.64 3.00 -16.95
C ARG A 224 4.18 2.09 -15.85
N TYR A 225 3.80 2.41 -14.62
CA TYR A 225 4.06 1.58 -13.46
C TYR A 225 2.85 1.44 -12.56
N GLU A 226 2.54 0.20 -12.14
CA GLU A 226 1.55 -0.06 -11.09
C GLU A 226 2.22 0.05 -9.71
N LEU A 227 1.56 0.76 -8.78
CA LEU A 227 2.00 0.90 -7.40
C LEU A 227 1.53 -0.30 -6.60
N GLN A 228 2.49 -0.98 -5.99
CA GLN A 228 2.23 -2.10 -5.12
C GLN A 228 2.66 -1.77 -3.69
N ASP A 229 1.76 -2.03 -2.74
CA ASP A 229 2.07 -1.94 -1.33
C ASP A 229 3.16 -2.94 -0.96
N ILE A 230 3.96 -2.55 0.02
CA ILE A 230 4.90 -3.41 0.72
C ILE A 230 4.43 -3.54 2.15
N TYR A 231 4.28 -4.79 2.59
CA TYR A 231 3.79 -5.09 3.93
C TYR A 231 4.97 -5.22 4.89
N GLY A 232 4.80 -4.77 6.14
CA GLY A 232 5.85 -4.86 7.16
C GLY A 232 6.78 -3.63 7.23
N ILE A 233 6.52 -2.61 6.40
CA ILE A 233 7.07 -1.26 6.55
C ILE A 233 5.93 -0.39 7.10
N GLY A 234 5.70 -0.47 8.42
CA GLY A 234 4.66 0.35 9.06
C GLY A 234 5.09 1.82 9.13
N ASP A 235 4.11 2.72 9.02
CA ASP A 235 4.30 4.14 9.32
C ASP A 235 4.81 4.29 10.77
N ALA A 236 5.96 4.95 10.90
CA ALA A 236 6.73 5.06 12.11
C ALA A 236 5.98 5.87 13.19
N VAL A 237 5.33 5.15 14.11
CA VAL A 237 4.97 5.67 15.44
C VAL A 237 5.94 5.17 16.51
N ASP A 238 6.72 4.13 16.19
CA ASP A 238 7.83 3.63 17.00
C ASP A 238 9.02 3.35 16.08
N GLU A 239 10.01 4.25 16.09
CA GLU A 239 11.16 4.19 15.19
C GLU A 239 12.09 3.00 15.45
N ASN A 240 11.97 2.32 16.59
CA ASN A 240 12.92 1.30 17.02
C ASN A 240 12.33 -0.12 17.00
N ALA A 241 11.05 -0.33 17.34
CA ALA A 241 10.54 -1.70 17.54
C ALA A 241 10.11 -2.45 16.26
N ARG A 242 10.01 -1.79 15.09
CA ARG A 242 9.43 -2.40 13.87
C ARG A 242 10.37 -2.50 12.67
N LYS A 243 11.67 -2.23 12.84
CA LYS A 243 12.66 -2.18 11.75
C LYS A 243 13.61 -3.38 11.69
N GLU A 244 13.62 -4.29 12.67
CA GLU A 244 14.60 -5.39 12.76
C GLU A 244 14.12 -6.69 12.11
N CYS A 245 15.05 -7.38 11.42
CA CYS A 245 14.85 -8.68 10.79
C CYS A 245 14.26 -9.69 11.77
N VAL A 246 13.16 -10.35 11.40
CA VAL A 246 12.46 -11.32 12.27
C VAL A 246 13.27 -12.60 12.55
N ILE A 247 14.38 -12.80 11.82
CA ILE A 247 15.24 -13.98 11.96
C ILE A 247 16.40 -13.67 12.91
N CYS A 248 17.17 -12.61 12.63
CA CYS A 248 18.37 -12.30 13.43
C CYS A 248 18.17 -11.23 14.51
N LEU A 249 17.01 -10.55 14.52
CA LEU A 249 16.63 -9.53 15.50
C LEU A 249 17.74 -8.49 15.78
N SER A 250 18.47 -8.09 14.73
CA SER A 250 19.66 -7.24 14.87
C SER A 250 19.91 -6.34 13.67
N LYS A 251 19.73 -6.86 12.46
CA LYS A 251 19.88 -6.10 11.22
C LYS A 251 18.54 -5.56 10.75
N PRO A 252 18.51 -4.43 10.02
CA PRO A 252 17.25 -3.87 9.54
C PRO A 252 16.59 -4.76 8.47
N ARG A 253 15.27 -4.63 8.33
CA ARG A 253 14.50 -5.26 7.26
C ARG A 253 14.70 -4.47 5.97
N ASP A 254 15.53 -4.97 5.09
CA ASP A 254 15.87 -4.34 3.82
C ASP A 254 15.59 -5.25 2.62
N VAL A 255 14.81 -6.32 2.80
CA VAL A 255 14.44 -7.25 1.73
C VAL A 255 12.93 -7.46 1.64
N THR A 256 12.38 -7.23 0.45
CA THR A 256 11.01 -7.60 0.06
C THR A 256 11.00 -9.02 -0.51
N VAL A 257 10.09 -9.84 0.00
CA VAL A 257 9.79 -11.18 -0.52
C VAL A 257 8.74 -11.10 -1.62
N LEU A 258 8.99 -11.64 -2.80
CA LEU A 258 8.01 -11.72 -3.89
C LEU A 258 7.52 -13.16 -4.07
N PRO A 259 6.21 -13.37 -4.37
CA PRO A 259 5.21 -12.36 -4.73
C PRO A 259 4.41 -11.79 -3.54
N CYS A 260 4.67 -12.23 -2.30
CA CYS A 260 3.84 -11.85 -1.15
C CYS A 260 4.05 -10.41 -0.63
N ARG A 261 5.10 -9.72 -1.09
CA ARG A 261 5.48 -8.33 -0.77
C ARG A 261 5.78 -8.04 0.70
N HIS A 262 6.10 -9.06 1.50
CA HIS A 262 6.49 -8.86 2.90
C HIS A 262 7.95 -8.41 3.03
N VAL A 263 8.17 -7.35 3.81
CA VAL A 263 9.47 -6.86 4.22
C VAL A 263 9.69 -7.28 5.66
N CYS A 264 10.42 -8.37 5.86
CA CYS A 264 10.53 -9.03 7.17
C CYS A 264 11.95 -9.44 7.55
N MET A 265 12.92 -9.37 6.64
CA MET A 265 14.27 -9.86 6.89
C MET A 265 15.36 -8.97 6.31
N CYS A 266 16.58 -9.15 6.83
CA CYS A 266 17.78 -8.53 6.27
C CYS A 266 18.34 -9.37 5.10
N VAL A 267 19.19 -8.77 4.27
CA VAL A 267 19.89 -9.47 3.15
C VAL A 267 20.59 -10.74 3.60
N GLY A 268 21.26 -10.73 4.76
CA GLY A 268 22.01 -11.90 5.25
C GLY A 268 21.10 -13.10 5.53
N CYS A 269 20.00 -12.88 6.25
CA CYS A 269 19.04 -13.94 6.55
C CYS A 269 18.25 -14.36 5.31
N ALA A 270 18.00 -13.45 4.37
CA ALA A 270 17.31 -13.77 3.12
C ALA A 270 18.12 -14.74 2.24
N LYS A 271 19.45 -14.57 2.19
CA LYS A 271 20.37 -15.48 1.49
C LYS A 271 20.29 -16.89 2.07
N GLU A 272 20.29 -17.02 3.39
CA GLU A 272 20.22 -18.33 4.05
C GLU A 272 18.84 -19.00 3.91
N LEU A 273 17.75 -18.24 4.05
CA LEU A 273 16.37 -18.75 3.99
C LEU A 273 16.08 -19.50 2.68
N ARG A 274 16.70 -19.08 1.58
CA ARG A 274 16.60 -19.70 0.24
C ARG A 274 17.04 -21.16 0.22
N PHE A 275 18.06 -21.50 1.02
CA PHE A 275 18.63 -22.85 1.07
C PHE A 275 17.96 -23.75 2.11
N GLN A 276 17.10 -23.18 2.96
CA GLN A 276 16.40 -23.92 4.00
C GLN A 276 14.96 -24.22 3.59
N THR A 277 14.04 -23.29 3.86
CA THR A 277 12.60 -23.51 3.63
C THR A 277 12.11 -22.88 2.34
N ASN A 278 12.77 -21.80 1.88
CA ASN A 278 12.33 -20.96 0.76
C ASN A 278 10.86 -20.47 0.92
N LEU A 279 10.40 -20.29 2.15
CA LEU A 279 9.07 -19.77 2.49
C LEU A 279 9.18 -18.41 3.19
N CYS A 280 8.26 -17.50 2.89
CA CYS A 280 8.15 -16.22 3.61
C CYS A 280 7.90 -16.46 5.12
N PRO A 281 8.69 -15.87 6.04
CA PRO A 281 8.48 -16.06 7.48
C PRO A 281 7.13 -15.54 8.01
N VAL A 282 6.50 -14.62 7.28
CA VAL A 282 5.23 -13.99 7.69
C VAL A 282 4.03 -14.80 7.19
N CYS A 283 3.91 -14.98 5.87
CA CYS A 283 2.73 -15.62 5.27
C CYS A 283 2.97 -17.06 4.80
N ARG A 284 4.19 -17.61 4.97
CA ARG A 284 4.59 -18.95 4.51
C ARG A 284 4.46 -19.20 3.01
N GLN A 285 4.22 -18.17 2.21
CA GLN A 285 4.19 -18.28 0.75
C GLN A 285 5.59 -18.55 0.19
N HIS A 286 5.68 -19.38 -0.84
CA HIS A 286 6.95 -19.72 -1.50
C HIS A 286 7.62 -18.47 -2.09
N VAL A 287 8.92 -18.34 -1.87
CA VAL A 287 9.70 -17.20 -2.36
C VAL A 287 10.10 -17.44 -3.80
N GLU A 288 9.66 -16.56 -4.70
CA GLU A 288 10.10 -16.54 -6.09
C GLU A 288 11.31 -15.65 -6.27
N ARG A 289 11.26 -14.42 -5.77
CA ARG A 289 12.33 -13.42 -5.87
C ARG A 289 12.50 -12.65 -4.55
N LEU A 290 13.70 -12.14 -4.33
CA LEU A 290 14.05 -11.28 -3.20
C LEU A 290 14.55 -9.95 -3.77
N LEU A 291 14.01 -8.85 -3.29
CA LEU A 291 14.38 -7.51 -3.76
C LEU A 291 14.92 -6.68 -2.59
N LYS A 292 16.14 -6.19 -2.71
CA LYS A 292 16.74 -5.31 -1.70
C LYS A 292 16.13 -3.93 -1.80
N ILE A 293 15.58 -3.41 -0.70
CA ILE A 293 15.13 -2.02 -0.60
C ILE A 293 16.31 -1.16 -0.13
N PRO A 294 16.63 -0.05 -0.83
CA PRO A 294 17.58 0.92 -0.32
C PRO A 294 16.94 1.64 0.87
N LEU A 295 17.34 1.24 2.09
CA LEU A 295 17.08 2.03 3.27
C LEU A 295 17.93 3.30 3.17
N LYS A 296 17.30 4.46 3.36
CA LYS A 296 18.05 5.71 3.51
C LYS A 296 18.47 5.83 4.97
N ASP A 297 19.78 5.95 5.19
CA ASP A 297 20.37 6.39 6.46
C ASP A 297 19.96 7.83 6.80
#